data_AF-A0A553NYK0-F1
#
_entry.id   AF-A0A553NYK0-F1
#
_cell.length_a   1.000
_cell.length_b   1.000
_cell.length_c   1.000
_cell.angle_alpha   90.00
_cell.angle_beta   90.00
_cell.angle_gamma   90.00
#
_symmetry.space_group_name_H-M   'P 1'
#
loop_
_entity.id
_entity.type
_entity.pdbx_description
1 polymer ?
#
loop_
_entity_poly.entity_id
_entity_poly.type
_entity_poly.pdbx_seq_one_letter_code
_entity_poly.pdbx_strand_id
1 'polypeptide(L)'
;STQGTMDLKALLSDFEKWAPINLAEKWDNVGLLIEPSGSKMVKNVLLTNDLTEEVMAEALENKTDMIFSYHPPIFAPLKRITGRAWKERIVQQCLENRIALYSPHTAFDALEGGVADWLLQPIGKNCI
;
A
#
# COMPACT_ATOMS: atom_id res chain seq x y z
N SER A 1 -17.35 17.80 1.42
CA SER A 1 -17.46 16.60 2.28
C SER A 1 -16.25 16.60 3.20
N THR A 2 -16.46 16.57 4.52
CA THR A 2 -15.37 16.57 5.50
C THR A 2 -14.55 15.28 5.35
N GLN A 3 -13.42 15.34 4.64
CA GLN A 3 -12.39 14.30 4.69
C GLN A 3 -11.85 14.28 6.12
N GLY A 4 -12.32 13.31 6.90
CA GLY A 4 -11.94 13.12 8.29
C GLY A 4 -10.55 12.51 8.37
N THR A 5 -9.69 13.10 9.19
CA THR A 5 -8.41 12.53 9.55
C THR A 5 -8.62 11.29 10.44
N MET A 6 -7.95 10.18 10.15
CA MET A 6 -8.03 8.93 10.94
C MET A 6 -6.68 8.56 11.55
N ASP A 7 -6.66 7.81 12.65
CA ASP A 7 -5.43 7.21 13.17
C ASP A 7 -4.98 6.07 12.25
N LEU A 8 -3.68 5.96 11.97
CA LEU A 8 -3.12 4.93 11.08
C LEU A 8 -3.51 3.52 11.54
N LYS A 9 -3.50 3.23 12.84
CA LYS A 9 -3.84 1.88 13.34
C LYS A 9 -5.31 1.55 13.16
N ALA A 10 -6.18 2.54 13.33
CA ALA A 10 -7.60 2.38 13.04
C ALA A 10 -7.82 2.08 11.55
N LEU A 11 -7.16 2.85 10.67
CA LEU A 11 -7.24 2.64 9.22
C LEU A 11 -6.71 1.25 8.81
N LEU A 12 -5.59 0.81 9.36
CA LEU A 12 -5.05 -0.53 9.13
C LEU A 12 -5.98 -1.64 9.62
N SER A 13 -6.68 -1.43 10.75
CA SER A 13 -7.68 -2.38 11.23
C SER A 13 -8.85 -2.50 10.26
N ASP A 14 -9.24 -1.42 9.59
CA ASP A 14 -10.30 -1.45 8.59
C ASP A 14 -9.84 -2.12 7.29
N PHE A 15 -8.57 -1.92 6.88
CA PHE A 15 -7.99 -2.70 5.78
C PHE A 15 -7.93 -4.19 6.09
N GLU A 16 -7.54 -4.59 7.30
CA GLU A 16 -7.50 -5.99 7.71
C GLU A 16 -8.90 -6.64 7.71
N LYS A 17 -9.95 -5.90 8.07
CA LYS A 17 -11.33 -6.39 7.99
C LYS A 17 -11.80 -6.55 6.55
N TRP A 18 -11.32 -5.69 5.66
CA TRP A 18 -11.71 -5.67 4.26
C TRP A 18 -10.97 -6.73 3.43
N ALA A 19 -9.65 -6.80 3.56
CA ALA A 19 -8.78 -7.76 2.90
C ALA A 19 -7.80 -8.35 3.92
N PRO A 20 -8.21 -9.42 4.64
CA PRO A 20 -7.37 -10.05 5.64
C PRO A 20 -6.02 -10.49 5.07
N ILE A 21 -4.91 -10.09 5.70
CA ILE A 21 -3.56 -10.40 5.17
C ILE A 21 -3.24 -11.90 5.21
N ASN A 22 -3.98 -12.68 5.99
CA ASN A 22 -3.83 -14.14 6.05
C ASN A 22 -4.28 -14.85 4.76
N LEU A 23 -4.96 -14.14 3.85
CA LEU A 23 -5.28 -14.62 2.50
C LEU A 23 -4.08 -14.55 1.55
N ALA A 24 -3.04 -13.79 1.90
CA ALA A 24 -1.84 -13.66 1.07
C ALA A 24 -1.07 -14.98 0.97
N GLU A 25 -0.37 -15.11 -0.16
CA GLU A 25 0.56 -16.19 -0.38
C GLU A 25 1.76 -16.11 0.57
N LYS A 26 2.28 -17.28 0.99
CA LYS A 26 3.34 -17.36 2.02
C LYS A 26 4.66 -16.70 1.64
N TRP A 27 4.90 -16.54 0.34
CA TRP A 27 6.13 -15.94 -0.19
C TRP A 27 6.04 -14.41 -0.31
N ASP A 28 4.85 -13.85 -0.12
CA ASP A 28 4.57 -12.44 -0.37
C ASP A 28 4.93 -11.56 0.84
N ASN A 29 5.08 -10.26 0.60
CA ASN A 29 5.31 -9.27 1.64
C ASN A 29 4.19 -8.24 1.64
N VAL A 30 3.09 -8.57 2.33
CA VAL A 30 1.87 -7.77 2.42
C VAL A 30 1.76 -7.04 3.75
N GLY A 31 0.81 -6.11 3.84
CA GLY A 31 0.51 -5.34 5.03
C GLY A 31 1.26 -4.01 5.10
N LEU A 32 1.47 -3.50 6.31
CA LEU A 32 2.21 -2.26 6.55
C LEU A 32 3.72 -2.51 6.38
N LEU A 33 4.30 -1.93 5.33
CA LEU A 33 5.71 -2.08 4.98
C LEU A 33 6.60 -0.99 5.60
N ILE A 34 6.07 0.22 5.75
CA ILE A 34 6.78 1.35 6.37
C ILE A 34 5.84 2.06 7.33
N GLU A 35 6.22 2.11 8.60
CA GLU A 35 5.53 2.86 9.64
C GLU A 35 6.40 4.03 10.11
N PRO A 36 5.96 5.29 9.95
CA PRO A 36 6.63 6.44 10.55
C PRO A 36 6.66 6.34 12.08
N SER A 37 7.72 6.85 12.70
CA SER A 37 7.85 6.82 14.17
C SER A 37 6.79 7.69 14.87
N GLY A 38 6.27 7.21 16.01
CA GLY A 38 5.26 7.91 16.81
C GLY A 38 3.83 7.73 16.30
N SER A 39 2.87 8.47 16.86
CA SER A 39 1.50 8.45 16.35
C SER A 39 1.42 9.08 14.95
N LYS A 40 0.61 8.48 14.07
CA LYS A 40 0.40 8.98 12.71
C LYS A 40 -1.09 9.11 12.45
N MET A 41 -1.48 10.35 12.16
CA MET A 41 -2.80 10.68 11.64
C MET A 41 -2.73 10.70 10.11
N VAL A 42 -3.73 10.12 9.46
CA VAL A 42 -3.84 9.98 8.00
C VAL A 42 -5.04 10.77 7.53
N LYS A 43 -4.80 11.76 6.68
CA LYS A 43 -5.85 12.52 5.99
C LYS A 43 -5.82 12.27 4.49
N ASN A 44 -4.63 12.23 3.90
CA ASN A 44 -4.45 12.05 2.47
C ASN A 44 -3.84 10.67 2.18
N VAL A 45 -4.55 9.85 1.42
CA VAL A 45 -4.06 8.54 0.96
C VAL A 45 -3.88 8.57 -0.55
N LEU A 46 -2.69 8.20 -1.03
CA LEU A 46 -2.44 7.98 -2.46
C LEU A 46 -2.58 6.48 -2.76
N LEU A 47 -3.38 6.14 -3.77
CA LEU A 47 -3.53 4.76 -4.26
C LEU A 47 -2.71 4.61 -5.54
N THR A 48 -1.91 3.54 -5.64
CA THR A 48 -1.15 3.23 -6.87
C THR A 48 -1.03 1.73 -7.09
N ASN A 49 -0.83 1.32 -8.34
CA ASN A 49 -0.44 -0.04 -8.66
C ASN A 49 1.03 -0.28 -8.32
N ASP A 50 1.90 0.62 -8.78
CA ASP A 50 3.34 0.59 -8.60
C ASP A 50 3.81 1.93 -8.01
N LEU A 51 4.59 1.86 -6.92
CA LEU A 51 5.23 3.04 -6.35
C LEU A 51 6.59 3.27 -7.00
N THR A 52 6.60 4.02 -8.11
CA THR A 52 7.82 4.50 -8.78
C THR A 52 8.34 5.79 -8.13
N GLU A 53 9.53 6.26 -8.54
CA GLU A 53 10.08 7.52 -8.03
C GLU A 53 9.25 8.74 -8.45
N GLU A 54 8.63 8.68 -9.64
CA GLU A 54 7.71 9.71 -10.14
C GLU A 54 6.41 9.74 -9.32
N VAL A 55 5.84 8.58 -9.01
CA VAL A 55 4.64 8.47 -8.14
C VAL A 55 4.97 8.95 -6.72
N MET A 56 6.18 8.67 -6.23
CA MET A 56 6.64 9.21 -4.96
C MET A 56 6.74 10.73 -4.99
N ALA A 57 7.23 11.33 -6.08
CA ALA A 57 7.26 12.78 -6.23
C ALA A 57 5.84 13.38 -6.20
N GLU A 58 4.88 12.77 -6.90
CA GLU A 58 3.45 13.15 -6.82
C GLU A 58 2.92 13.06 -5.39
N ALA A 59 3.26 12.00 -4.64
CA ALA A 59 2.83 11.83 -3.25
C ALA A 59 3.33 12.98 -2.35
N LEU A 60 4.55 13.45 -2.59
CA LEU A 60 5.13 14.58 -1.85
C LEU A 60 4.42 15.90 -2.19
N GLU A 61 4.17 16.15 -3.48
CA GLU A 61 3.44 17.34 -3.94
C GLU A 61 2.03 17.41 -3.35
N ASN A 62 1.35 16.25 -3.28
CA ASN A 62 -0.01 16.11 -2.76
C ASN A 62 -0.09 16.07 -1.22
N LYS A 63 1.04 16.17 -0.51
CA LYS A 63 1.10 16.08 0.96
C LYS A 63 0.40 14.81 1.46
N THR A 64 0.72 13.68 0.82
CA THR A 64 0.20 12.37 1.17
C THR A 64 0.68 11.96 2.56
N ASP A 65 -0.20 11.38 3.37
CA ASP A 65 0.14 10.83 4.69
C ASP A 65 0.43 9.32 4.63
N MET A 66 -0.18 8.64 3.65
CA MET A 66 -0.07 7.21 3.46
C MET A 66 -0.17 6.84 1.98
N ILE A 67 0.67 5.93 1.53
CA ILE A 67 0.59 5.32 0.21
C ILE A 67 0.05 3.90 0.36
N PHE A 68 -0.96 3.58 -0.44
CA PHE A 68 -1.48 2.24 -0.64
C PHE A 68 -1.02 1.78 -2.02
N SER A 69 -0.02 0.91 -2.06
CA SER A 69 0.58 0.40 -3.29
C SER A 69 0.15 -1.04 -3.49
N TYR A 70 -0.46 -1.40 -4.62
CA TYR A 70 -0.86 -2.79 -4.86
C TYR A 70 0.35 -3.74 -4.87
N HIS A 71 1.40 -3.40 -5.64
CA HIS A 71 2.66 -4.13 -5.60
C HIS A 71 3.56 -3.64 -4.44
N PRO A 72 4.19 -4.54 -3.66
CA PRO A 72 5.03 -4.17 -2.54
C PRO A 72 6.41 -3.68 -3.02
N PRO A 73 6.78 -2.42 -2.76
CA PRO A 73 8.09 -1.91 -3.16
C PRO A 73 9.22 -2.67 -2.44
N ILE A 74 8.99 -2.99 -1.15
CA ILE A 74 9.83 -3.88 -0.35
C ILE A 74 9.34 -5.33 -0.54
N PHE A 75 9.63 -5.94 -1.68
CA PHE A 75 9.26 -7.35 -1.91
C PHE A 75 10.23 -8.35 -1.26
N ALA A 76 11.52 -7.99 -1.24
CA ALA A 76 12.57 -8.79 -0.60
C ALA A 76 13.24 -7.98 0.52
N PRO A 77 13.78 -8.63 1.57
CA PRO A 77 14.44 -7.94 2.67
C PRO A 77 15.58 -7.02 2.19
N LEU A 78 15.55 -5.76 2.60
CA LEU A 78 16.61 -4.79 2.34
C LEU A 78 17.74 -4.98 3.35
N LYS A 79 18.93 -5.33 2.87
CA LYS A 79 20.12 -5.50 3.73
C LYS A 79 20.73 -4.17 4.20
N ARG A 80 20.47 -3.08 3.46
CA ARG A 80 20.99 -1.73 3.70
C ARG A 80 20.06 -0.71 3.06
N ILE A 81 20.04 0.51 3.60
CA ILE A 81 19.32 1.66 3.05
C ILE A 81 20.34 2.78 2.89
N THR A 82 20.81 2.98 1.67
CA THR A 82 21.91 3.90 1.33
C THR A 82 21.55 4.86 0.19
N GLY A 83 20.31 4.78 -0.32
CA GLY A 83 19.84 5.57 -1.45
C GLY A 83 20.41 5.14 -2.81
N ARG A 84 21.18 4.05 -2.86
CA ARG A 84 21.83 3.60 -4.12
C ARG A 84 20.82 2.98 -5.08
N ALA A 85 19.93 2.13 -4.55
CA ALA A 85 18.84 1.55 -5.33
C ALA A 85 17.57 2.41 -5.20
N TRP A 86 16.75 2.44 -6.25
CA TRP A 86 15.50 3.21 -6.27
C TRP A 86 14.56 2.82 -5.12
N LYS A 87 14.46 1.51 -4.80
CA LYS A 87 13.67 1.02 -3.65
C LYS A 87 14.17 1.59 -2.31
N GLU A 88 15.50 1.71 -2.15
CA GLU A 88 16.07 2.32 -0.94
C GLU A 88 15.69 3.81 -0.85
N ARG A 89 15.68 4.53 -1.98
CA ARG A 89 15.29 5.95 -2.03
C ARG A 89 13.80 6.14 -1.72
N ILE A 90 12.92 5.27 -2.22
CA ILE A 90 11.50 5.26 -1.83
C ILE A 90 11.36 5.12 -0.31
N VAL A 91 12.05 4.15 0.28
CA VAL A 91 12.01 3.94 1.74
C VAL A 91 12.50 5.18 2.50
N GLN A 92 13.61 5.79 2.06
CA GLN A 92 14.12 7.03 2.66
C GLN A 92 13.08 8.16 2.58
N GLN A 93 12.51 8.38 1.40
CA GLN A 93 11.49 9.42 1.19
C GLN A 93 10.26 9.19 2.08
N CYS A 94 9.78 7.94 2.19
CA CYS A 94 8.66 7.63 3.08
C CYS A 94 8.99 7.95 4.55
N LEU A 95 10.16 7.55 5.04
CA LEU A 95 10.57 7.77 6.43
C LEU A 95 10.80 9.25 6.74
N GLU A 96 11.54 9.96 5.89
CA GLU A 96 11.89 11.38 6.04
C GLU A 96 10.64 12.27 6.01
N ASN A 97 9.67 11.94 5.16
CA ASN A 97 8.43 12.70 5.01
C ASN A 97 7.27 12.15 5.86
N ARG A 98 7.54 11.14 6.70
CA ARG A 98 6.55 10.50 7.59
C ARG A 98 5.31 9.98 6.85
N ILE A 99 5.54 9.31 5.73
CA ILE A 99 4.52 8.69 4.89
C ILE A 99 4.49 7.19 5.20
N ALA A 100 3.33 6.68 5.58
CA ALA A 100 3.13 5.24 5.77
C ALA A 100 3.01 4.52 4.41
N LEU A 101 3.48 3.29 4.31
CA LEU A 101 3.35 2.47 3.09
C LEU A 101 2.70 1.14 3.42
N TYR A 102 1.58 0.86 2.76
CA TYR A 102 0.85 -0.41 2.88
C TYR A 102 0.70 -1.07 1.51
N SER A 103 0.76 -2.40 1.49
CA SER A 103 0.61 -3.21 0.28
C SER A 103 -0.24 -4.45 0.53
N PRO A 104 -1.42 -4.61 -0.10
CA PRO A 104 -2.23 -5.81 0.09
C PRO A 104 -1.85 -6.96 -0.85
N HIS A 105 -1.34 -6.65 -2.06
CA HIS A 105 -0.92 -7.58 -3.11
C HIS A 105 -1.78 -8.86 -3.19
N THR A 106 -1.20 -10.03 -2.96
CA THR A 106 -1.91 -11.32 -3.13
C THR A 106 -3.09 -11.52 -2.16
N ALA A 107 -3.13 -10.83 -1.01
CA ALA A 107 -4.32 -10.86 -0.16
C ALA A 107 -5.54 -10.22 -0.85
N PHE A 108 -5.30 -9.21 -1.70
CA PHE A 108 -6.37 -8.56 -2.46
C PHE A 108 -6.76 -9.34 -3.73
N ASP A 109 -5.83 -10.13 -4.27
CA ASP A 109 -6.13 -11.05 -5.37
C ASP A 109 -7.02 -12.21 -4.93
N ALA A 110 -6.77 -12.72 -3.73
CA ALA A 110 -7.53 -13.83 -3.12
C ALA A 110 -8.87 -13.40 -2.52
N LEU A 111 -9.17 -12.09 -2.49
CA LEU A 111 -10.39 -11.56 -1.91
C LEU A 111 -11.59 -11.83 -2.83
N GLU A 112 -12.68 -12.36 -2.27
CA GLU A 112 -13.97 -12.41 -2.95
C GLU A 112 -14.50 -10.97 -3.17
N GLY A 113 -14.78 -10.62 -4.43
CA GLY A 113 -15.03 -9.25 -4.87
C GLY A 113 -13.75 -8.43 -5.11
N GLY A 114 -12.57 -9.06 -5.08
CA GLY A 114 -11.26 -8.45 -5.30
C GLY A 114 -10.90 -8.23 -6.77
N VAL A 115 -9.60 -8.12 -7.06
CA VAL A 115 -9.08 -7.78 -8.41
C VAL A 115 -9.53 -8.79 -9.47
N ALA A 116 -9.45 -10.08 -9.14
CA ALA A 116 -9.82 -11.16 -10.08
C ALA A 116 -11.30 -11.09 -10.46
N ASP A 117 -12.19 -10.92 -9.47
CA ASP A 117 -13.62 -10.81 -9.71
C ASP A 117 -13.97 -9.54 -10.48
N TRP A 118 -13.33 -8.41 -10.17
CA TRP A 118 -13.50 -7.17 -10.92
C TRP A 118 -13.09 -7.32 -12.39
N LEU A 119 -11.96 -7.97 -12.67
CA LEU A 119 -11.50 -8.24 -14.04
C LEU A 119 -12.45 -9.17 -14.81
N LEU A 120 -13.14 -10.08 -14.13
CA LEU A 120 -14.10 -10.99 -14.75
C LEU A 120 -15.47 -10.35 -15.01
N GLN A 121 -15.81 -9.21 -14.38
CA GLN A 121 -17.10 -8.54 -14.56
C GLN A 121 -17.47 -8.27 -16.03
N PRO A 122 -16.56 -7.76 -16.89
CA PRO A 122 -16.88 -7.48 -18.30
C PRO A 122 -17.06 -8.74 -19.16
N ILE A 123 -16.51 -9.88 -18.75
CA ILE A 123 -16.49 -11.12 -19.53
C ILE A 123 -17.82 -11.89 -19.43
N GLY A 124 -18.67 -11.53 -18.47
CA GLY A 124 -20.01 -12.10 -18.27
C GLY A 124 -20.00 -13.50 -17.66
N LYS A 125 -21.03 -13.81 -16.86
CA LYS A 125 -21.15 -15.09 -16.10
C LYS A 125 -21.32 -16.36 -16.95
N ASN A 126 -21.32 -16.24 -18.28
CA ASN A 126 -21.62 -17.34 -19.21
C ASN A 126 -20.39 -17.90 -19.94
N CYS A 127 -19.18 -17.47 -19.58
CA CYS A 127 -17.93 -17.88 -20.23
C CYS A 127 -17.08 -18.84 -19.38
N ILE A 128 -17.63 -19.39 -18.29
CA ILE A 128 -16.97 -20.33 -17.37
C ILE A 128 -17.86 -21.54 -17.13
#